data_AF-A0A8J2NUN5-F1
#
_entry.id   AF-A0A8J2NUN5-F1
#
_cell.length_a   1.000
_cell.length_b   1.000
_cell.length_c   1.000
_cell.angle_alpha   90.00
_cell.angle_beta   90.00
_cell.angle_gamma   90.00
#
_symmetry.space_group_name_H-M   'P 1'
#
loop_
_entity.id
_entity.type
_entity.pdbx_description
1 polymer ?
#
loop_
_entity_poly.entity_id
_entity_poly.type
_entity_poly.pdbx_seq_one_letter_code
_entity_poly.pdbx_strand_id
1 'polypeptide(L)'
;MEERQQKLEETVLESRADLAKKIEDSTVALMKRIETVEEEQLTIRHDFEKHVEEVHSVVNVFREDVAEQIREEIVEFERRKQRQNKFIIFGVDEKGDSEDVNFVEKLLNSICPGQKIKTDVTRIGKREVRNSKIRPVLVSTERLRDKREVLNAAKEKLKKMPEYSKIAVKPGLTRKQREEWQQRRSARPATNGEGSGSSETPAGRSVLAPKRKIRTNVTAVEDRATKVHKK
;
A
#
# COMPACT_ATOMS: atom_id res chain seq x y z
N MET A 1 72.58 68.31 -16.42
CA MET A 1 72.37 67.11 -15.58
C MET A 1 71.00 67.20 -14.89
N GLU A 2 70.66 68.35 -14.30
CA GLU A 2 69.37 68.62 -13.63
C GLU A 2 68.14 68.47 -14.55
N GLU A 3 68.15 69.00 -15.78
CA GLU A 3 67.01 68.85 -16.71
C GLU A 3 66.68 67.40 -17.07
N ARG A 4 67.69 66.51 -17.09
CA ARG A 4 67.49 65.08 -17.34
C ARG A 4 66.89 64.38 -16.12
N GLN A 5 67.23 64.83 -14.91
CA GLN A 5 66.64 64.32 -13.68
C GLN A 5 65.18 64.77 -13.54
N GLN A 6 64.87 66.03 -13.85
CA GLN A 6 63.50 66.55 -13.83
C GLN A 6 62.59 65.81 -14.82
N LYS A 7 63.05 65.58 -16.06
CA LYS A 7 62.28 64.78 -17.03
C LYS A 7 62.08 63.33 -16.57
N LEU A 8 63.08 62.74 -15.92
CA LEU A 8 62.96 61.39 -15.37
C LEU A 8 61.91 61.35 -14.25
N GLU A 9 61.93 62.32 -13.34
CA GLU A 9 60.95 62.44 -12.25
C GLU A 9 59.52 62.64 -12.77
N GLU A 10 59.35 63.46 -13.81
CA GLU A 10 58.05 63.69 -14.46
C GLU A 10 57.51 62.39 -15.11
N THR A 11 58.33 61.64 -15.86
CA THR A 11 57.93 60.35 -16.43
C THR A 11 57.62 59.28 -15.36
N VAL A 12 58.32 59.31 -14.23
CA VAL A 12 58.05 58.43 -13.08
C VAL A 12 56.74 58.81 -12.39
N LEU A 13 56.43 60.11 -12.29
CA LEU A 13 55.15 60.59 -11.76
C LEU A 13 53.98 60.21 -12.67
N GLU A 14 54.10 60.39 -13.98
CA GLU A 14 53.07 59.99 -14.95
C GLU A 14 52.82 58.48 -14.92
N SER A 15 53.88 57.66 -14.94
CA SER A 15 53.74 56.20 -14.86
C SER A 15 53.14 55.72 -13.53
N ARG A 16 53.41 56.40 -12.41
CA ARG A 16 52.74 56.14 -11.13
C ARG A 16 51.27 56.53 -11.16
N ALA A 17 50.92 57.65 -11.78
CA ALA A 17 49.53 58.08 -11.92
C ALA A 17 48.73 57.09 -12.79
N ASP A 18 49.32 56.61 -13.88
CA ASP A 18 48.73 55.58 -14.74
C ASP A 18 48.53 54.24 -14.01
N LEU A 19 49.50 53.82 -13.20
CA LEU A 19 49.40 52.63 -12.36
C LEU A 19 48.30 52.78 -11.30
N ALA A 20 48.23 53.93 -10.63
CA ALA A 20 47.20 54.22 -9.64
C ALA A 20 45.79 54.15 -10.26
N LYS A 21 45.62 54.76 -11.44
CA LYS A 21 44.35 54.70 -12.18
C LYS A 21 43.97 53.28 -12.58
N LYS A 22 44.92 52.48 -13.08
CA LYS A 22 44.68 51.06 -13.40
C LYS A 22 44.28 50.24 -12.18
N ILE A 23 44.87 50.52 -11.01
CA ILE A 23 44.50 49.87 -9.75
C ILE A 23 43.07 50.26 -9.38
N GLU A 24 42.71 51.54 -9.46
CA GLU A 24 41.37 52.04 -9.17
C GLU A 24 40.30 51.46 -10.11
N ASP A 25 40.55 51.44 -11.42
CA ASP A 25 39.64 50.83 -12.40
C ASP A 25 39.44 49.33 -12.11
N SER A 26 40.52 48.63 -11.72
CA SER A 26 40.48 47.21 -11.35
C SER A 26 39.71 46.98 -10.05
N THR A 27 39.91 47.82 -9.02
CA THR A 27 39.17 47.68 -7.75
C THR A 27 37.69 47.95 -7.94
N VAL A 28 37.30 48.94 -8.75
CA VAL A 28 35.90 49.21 -9.10
C VAL A 28 35.28 48.03 -9.86
N ALA A 29 36.00 47.45 -10.82
CA ALA A 29 35.53 46.27 -11.56
C ALA A 29 35.33 45.05 -10.65
N LEU A 30 36.24 44.84 -9.68
CA LEU A 30 36.11 43.77 -8.68
C LEU A 30 34.92 43.99 -7.76
N MET A 31 34.69 45.20 -7.26
CA MET A 31 33.53 45.50 -6.40
C MET A 31 32.21 45.22 -7.12
N LYS A 32 32.06 45.66 -8.38
CA LYS A 32 30.86 45.35 -9.18
C LYS A 32 30.67 43.85 -9.36
N ARG A 33 31.76 43.10 -9.54
CA ARG A 33 31.68 41.65 -9.67
C ARG A 33 31.30 40.96 -8.37
N ILE A 34 31.79 41.45 -7.23
CA ILE A 34 31.37 40.97 -5.91
C ILE A 34 29.88 41.20 -5.71
N GLU A 35 29.37 42.41 -6.01
CA GLU A 35 27.96 42.75 -5.91
C GLU A 35 27.08 41.82 -6.77
N THR A 36 27.44 41.60 -8.03
CA THR A 36 26.69 40.66 -8.91
C THR A 36 26.71 39.22 -8.38
N VAL A 37 27.84 38.75 -7.84
CA VAL A 37 27.93 37.40 -7.26
C VAL A 37 27.10 37.28 -5.98
N GLU A 38 27.03 38.34 -5.16
CA GLU A 38 26.19 38.38 -3.96
C GLU A 38 24.70 38.31 -4.31
N GLU A 39 24.27 39.05 -5.35
CA GLU A 39 22.90 38.97 -5.87
C GLU A 39 22.57 37.57 -6.40
N GLU A 40 23.46 36.97 -7.20
CA GLU A 40 23.29 35.60 -7.70
C GLU A 40 23.18 34.59 -6.54
N GLN A 41 24.02 34.72 -5.50
CA GLN A 41 23.95 33.84 -4.33
C GLN A 41 22.64 33.97 -3.57
N LEU A 42 22.08 35.18 -3.46
CA LEU A 42 20.78 35.40 -2.83
C LEU A 42 19.66 34.72 -3.62
N THR A 43 19.67 34.83 -4.95
CA THR A 43 18.67 34.16 -5.80
C THR A 43 18.75 32.65 -5.70
N ILE A 44 19.97 32.07 -5.76
CA ILE A 44 20.18 30.63 -5.63
C ILE A 44 19.70 30.14 -4.26
N ARG A 45 19.98 30.88 -3.19
CA ARG A 45 19.51 30.52 -1.84
C ARG A 45 17.99 30.50 -1.77
N HIS A 46 17.33 31.51 -2.32
CA HIS A 46 15.88 31.59 -2.33
C HIS A 46 15.24 30.46 -3.15
N ASP A 47 15.80 30.16 -4.32
CA ASP A 47 15.34 29.03 -5.14
C ASP A 47 15.53 27.69 -4.41
N PHE A 48 16.65 27.51 -3.71
CA PHE A 48 16.91 26.31 -2.94
C PHE A 48 15.92 26.15 -1.78
N GLU A 49 15.64 27.22 -1.03
CA GLU A 49 14.63 27.23 0.04
C GLU A 49 13.26 26.82 -0.48
N LYS A 50 12.84 27.39 -1.62
CA LYS A 50 11.57 27.02 -2.26
C LYS A 50 11.52 25.55 -2.66
N HIS A 51 12.59 25.01 -3.25
CA HIS A 51 12.64 23.59 -3.61
C HIS A 51 12.61 22.68 -2.36
N VAL A 52 13.26 23.09 -1.27
CA VAL A 52 13.21 22.35 0.00
C VAL A 52 11.77 22.31 0.54
N GLU A 53 11.05 23.43 0.51
CA GLU A 53 9.64 23.48 0.92
C GLU A 53 8.75 22.58 0.05
N GLU A 54 8.93 22.62 -1.27
CA GLU A 54 8.20 21.75 -2.20
C GLU A 54 8.46 20.27 -1.90
N VAL A 55 9.73 19.87 -1.72
CA VAL A 55 10.10 18.49 -1.36
C VAL A 55 9.51 18.10 -0.01
N HIS A 56 9.57 18.97 1.00
CA HIS A 56 8.96 18.73 2.30
C HIS A 56 7.45 18.50 2.21
N SER A 57 6.75 19.28 1.39
CA SER A 57 5.31 19.11 1.17
C SER A 57 4.98 17.74 0.58
N VAL A 58 5.73 17.31 -0.43
CA VAL A 58 5.56 16.00 -1.07
C VAL A 58 5.85 14.88 -0.07
N VAL A 59 6.95 14.97 0.68
CA VAL A 59 7.32 13.97 1.69
C VAL A 59 6.24 13.85 2.77
N ASN A 60 5.64 14.97 3.20
CA ASN A 60 4.57 14.95 4.19
C ASN A 60 3.30 14.25 3.67
N VAL A 61 2.86 14.56 2.44
CA VAL A 61 1.71 13.87 1.82
C VAL A 61 1.97 12.38 1.71
N PHE A 62 3.14 11.98 1.21
CA PHE A 62 3.51 10.56 1.14
C PHE A 62 3.54 9.88 2.51
N ARG A 63 4.03 10.58 3.54
CA ARG A 63 4.08 10.05 4.90
C ARG A 63 2.68 9.83 5.46
N GLU A 64 1.76 10.76 5.21
CA GLU A 64 0.36 10.65 5.63
C GLU A 64 -0.36 9.50 4.92
N ASP A 65 -0.23 9.39 3.60
CA ASP A 65 -0.82 8.31 2.80
C ASP A 65 -0.31 6.93 3.27
N VAL A 66 1.00 6.79 3.50
CA VAL A 66 1.59 5.54 3.99
C VAL A 66 1.12 5.24 5.41
N ALA A 67 1.02 6.25 6.28
CA ALA A 67 0.52 6.07 7.64
C ALA A 67 -0.95 5.61 7.65
N GLU A 68 -1.79 6.16 6.77
CA GLU A 68 -3.18 5.75 6.63
C GLU A 68 -3.30 4.31 6.13
N GLN A 69 -2.54 3.93 5.10
CA GLN A 69 -2.50 2.55 4.59
C GLN A 69 -2.08 1.55 5.69
N ILE A 70 -1.07 1.88 6.49
CA ILE A 70 -0.62 1.02 7.60
C ILE A 70 -1.73 0.87 8.65
N ARG A 71 -2.42 1.97 9.01
CA ARG A 71 -3.54 1.92 9.97
C ARG A 71 -4.67 1.01 9.47
N GLU A 72 -5.04 1.14 8.20
CA GLU A 72 -6.06 0.27 7.60
C GLU A 72 -5.65 -1.21 7.61
N GLU A 73 -4.38 -1.50 7.33
CA GLU A 73 -3.84 -2.86 7.37
C GLU A 73 -3.84 -3.45 8.78
N ILE A 74 -3.53 -2.67 9.81
CA ILE A 74 -3.60 -3.10 11.21
C ILE A 74 -5.04 -3.45 11.59
N VAL A 75 -5.99 -2.56 11.31
CA VAL A 75 -7.42 -2.79 11.61
C VAL A 75 -7.92 -4.03 10.88
N GLU A 76 -7.53 -4.21 9.63
CA GLU A 76 -7.91 -5.38 8.85
C GLU A 76 -7.25 -6.66 9.39
N PHE A 77 -5.98 -6.61 9.82
CA PHE A 77 -5.29 -7.73 10.43
C PHE A 77 -6.00 -8.22 11.70
N GLU A 78 -6.44 -7.29 12.56
CA GLU A 78 -7.22 -7.61 13.75
C GLU A 78 -8.56 -8.25 13.39
N ARG A 79 -9.28 -7.69 12.40
CA ARG A 79 -10.54 -8.27 11.91
C ARG A 79 -10.35 -9.69 11.36
N ARG A 80 -9.26 -9.94 10.63
CA ARG A 80 -8.91 -11.27 10.13
C ARG A 80 -8.62 -12.23 11.27
N LYS A 81 -7.87 -11.80 12.29
CA LYS A 81 -7.57 -12.58 13.49
C LYS A 81 -8.84 -12.93 14.26
N GLN A 82 -9.75 -11.98 14.46
CA GLN A 82 -11.05 -12.22 15.13
C GLN A 82 -11.96 -13.19 14.36
N ARG A 83 -11.84 -13.26 13.03
CA ARG A 83 -12.61 -14.20 12.20
C ARG A 83 -11.86 -15.50 11.90
N GLN A 84 -10.62 -15.63 12.36
CA GLN A 84 -9.75 -16.74 12.03
C GLN A 84 -10.37 -18.08 12.43
N ASN A 85 -11.03 -18.15 13.60
CA ASN A 85 -11.71 -19.34 14.10
C ASN A 85 -13.23 -19.35 13.82
N LYS A 86 -13.71 -18.46 12.95
CA LYS A 86 -15.15 -18.34 12.65
C LYS A 86 -15.50 -18.92 11.28
N PHE A 87 -16.63 -19.59 11.18
CA PHE A 87 -17.24 -20.02 9.93
C PHE A 87 -18.73 -19.70 9.91
N ILE A 88 -19.34 -19.73 8.73
CA ILE A 88 -20.72 -19.31 8.50
C ILE A 88 -21.49 -20.47 7.89
N ILE A 89 -22.66 -20.75 8.43
CA ILE A 89 -23.62 -21.73 7.92
C ILE A 89 -24.81 -20.98 7.32
N PHE A 90 -25.13 -21.31 6.08
CA PHE A 90 -26.29 -20.81 5.36
C PHE A 90 -27.37 -21.89 5.26
N GLY A 91 -28.63 -21.48 5.20
CA GLY A 91 -29.78 -22.37 4.97
C GLY A 91 -30.40 -22.99 6.22
N VAL A 92 -30.07 -22.50 7.42
CA VAL A 92 -30.63 -22.98 8.70
C VAL A 92 -31.93 -22.24 9.01
N ASP A 93 -33.05 -22.96 9.06
CA ASP A 93 -34.38 -22.39 9.33
C ASP A 93 -34.42 -21.57 10.63
N GLU A 94 -35.13 -20.44 10.63
CA GLU A 94 -35.25 -19.56 11.80
C GLU A 94 -36.31 -20.07 12.78
N LYS A 95 -35.91 -20.91 13.74
CA LYS A 95 -36.81 -21.43 14.78
C LYS A 95 -36.50 -20.90 16.18
N GLY A 96 -35.24 -20.56 16.46
CA GLY A 96 -34.82 -19.92 17.72
C GLY A 96 -33.34 -20.18 18.01
N ASP A 97 -32.73 -19.41 18.92
CA ASP A 97 -31.29 -19.50 19.18
C ASP A 97 -30.89 -20.87 19.78
N SER A 98 -31.71 -21.43 20.69
CA SER A 98 -31.46 -22.77 21.26
C SER A 98 -31.57 -23.88 20.22
N GLU A 99 -32.48 -23.74 19.24
CA GLU A 99 -32.62 -24.70 18.15
C GLU A 99 -31.44 -24.62 17.18
N ASP A 100 -30.88 -23.43 16.96
CA ASP A 100 -29.70 -23.22 16.14
C ASP A 100 -28.48 -23.92 16.74
N VAL A 101 -28.27 -23.80 18.06
CA VAL A 101 -27.20 -24.52 18.77
C VAL A 101 -27.34 -26.02 18.57
N ASN A 102 -28.54 -26.56 18.85
CA ASN A 102 -28.82 -27.99 18.70
C ASN A 102 -28.63 -28.48 17.24
N PHE A 103 -29.02 -27.65 16.26
CA PHE A 103 -28.83 -27.97 14.85
C PHE A 103 -27.34 -28.00 14.48
N VAL A 104 -26.57 -27.00 14.93
CA VAL A 104 -25.12 -26.93 14.69
C VAL A 104 -24.43 -28.14 15.32
N GLU A 105 -24.75 -28.51 16.56
CA GLU A 105 -24.17 -29.69 17.21
C GLU A 105 -24.48 -30.99 16.46
N LYS A 106 -25.73 -31.20 16.05
CA LYS A 106 -26.13 -32.35 15.22
C LYS A 106 -25.36 -32.39 13.90
N LEU A 107 -25.30 -31.27 13.20
CA LEU A 107 -24.58 -31.14 11.93
C LEU A 107 -23.10 -31.48 12.09
N LEU A 108 -22.46 -30.95 13.14
CA LEU A 108 -21.05 -31.18 13.44
C LEU A 108 -20.78 -32.66 13.76
N ASN A 109 -21.64 -33.30 14.54
CA ASN A 109 -21.54 -34.73 14.83
C ASN A 109 -21.69 -35.60 13.58
N SER A 110 -22.56 -35.20 12.63
CA SER A 110 -22.74 -35.89 11.35
C SER A 110 -21.52 -35.77 10.43
N ILE A 111 -20.90 -34.58 10.33
CA ILE A 111 -19.74 -34.37 9.44
C ILE A 111 -18.40 -34.77 10.08
N CYS A 112 -18.24 -34.62 11.39
CA CYS A 112 -17.02 -34.91 12.14
C CYS A 112 -17.34 -35.84 13.33
N PRO A 113 -17.71 -37.11 13.07
CA PRO A 113 -18.04 -38.05 14.14
C PRO A 113 -16.84 -38.27 15.06
N GLY A 114 -17.08 -38.27 16.37
CA GLY A 114 -16.07 -38.53 17.40
C GLY A 114 -15.29 -37.31 17.88
N GLN A 115 -15.50 -36.13 17.29
CA GLN A 115 -14.80 -34.91 17.70
C GLN A 115 -15.73 -33.97 18.46
N LYS A 116 -15.43 -33.72 19.73
CA LYS A 116 -16.14 -32.72 20.54
C LYS A 116 -15.59 -31.33 20.23
N ILE A 117 -16.21 -30.67 19.25
CA ILE A 117 -15.86 -29.29 18.87
C ILE A 117 -16.68 -28.33 19.74
N LYS A 118 -16.01 -27.55 20.59
CA LYS A 118 -16.67 -26.48 21.32
C LYS A 118 -16.98 -25.32 20.39
N THR A 119 -18.24 -24.93 20.34
CA THR A 119 -18.71 -23.87 19.46
C THR A 119 -19.59 -22.86 20.16
N ASP A 120 -19.40 -21.60 19.81
CA ASP A 120 -20.34 -20.51 20.10
C ASP A 120 -21.12 -20.16 18.82
N VAL A 121 -22.44 -20.00 18.94
CA VAL A 121 -23.38 -19.92 17.82
C VAL A 121 -24.21 -18.64 17.93
N THR A 122 -24.14 -17.80 16.90
CA THR A 122 -24.87 -16.53 16.84
C THR A 122 -25.40 -16.28 15.45
N ARG A 123 -26.58 -15.67 15.29
CA ARG A 123 -27.07 -15.26 13.96
C ARG A 123 -26.50 -13.91 13.53
N ILE A 124 -26.18 -13.79 12.25
CA ILE A 124 -25.67 -12.54 11.66
C ILE A 124 -26.84 -11.69 11.17
N GLY A 125 -26.91 -10.44 11.64
CA GLY A 125 -27.87 -9.44 11.18
C GLY A 125 -29.16 -9.37 12.00
N LYS A 126 -29.95 -8.32 11.76
CA LYS A 126 -31.22 -8.08 12.44
C LYS A 126 -32.32 -8.94 11.83
N ARG A 127 -33.23 -9.45 12.67
CA ARG A 127 -34.41 -10.19 12.20
C ARG A 127 -35.33 -9.20 11.50
N GLU A 128 -35.53 -9.37 10.20
CA GLU A 128 -36.44 -8.54 9.43
C GLU A 128 -37.76 -9.28 9.22
N VAL A 129 -38.82 -8.80 9.84
CA VAL A 129 -40.16 -9.42 9.78
C VAL A 129 -40.71 -9.47 8.34
N ARG A 130 -40.27 -8.55 7.47
CA ARG A 130 -40.76 -8.41 6.09
C ARG A 130 -39.97 -9.20 5.06
N ASN A 131 -38.76 -9.65 5.37
CA ASN A 131 -37.90 -10.36 4.42
C ASN A 131 -37.88 -11.85 4.75
N SER A 132 -38.35 -12.70 3.83
CA SER A 132 -38.25 -14.16 3.93
C SER A 132 -36.82 -14.69 3.79
N LYS A 133 -35.79 -13.83 3.93
CA LYS A 133 -34.38 -14.22 3.82
C LYS A 133 -33.91 -14.78 5.16
N ILE A 134 -33.61 -16.06 5.15
CA ILE A 134 -33.04 -16.78 6.31
C ILE A 134 -31.67 -16.17 6.65
N ARG A 135 -31.50 -15.71 7.90
CA ARG A 135 -30.20 -15.18 8.36
C ARG A 135 -29.16 -16.29 8.49
N PRO A 136 -27.91 -16.04 8.09
CA PRO A 136 -26.84 -17.01 8.29
C PRO A 136 -26.43 -17.12 9.75
N VAL A 137 -25.98 -18.31 10.13
CA VAL A 137 -25.47 -18.63 11.47
C VAL A 137 -23.94 -18.49 11.45
N LEU A 138 -23.41 -17.65 12.33
CA LEU A 138 -21.99 -17.54 12.64
C LEU A 138 -21.63 -18.53 13.73
N VAL A 139 -20.64 -19.36 13.47
CA VAL A 139 -20.12 -20.33 14.43
C VAL A 139 -18.66 -20.01 14.70
N SER A 140 -18.31 -19.86 15.98
CA SER A 140 -16.95 -19.65 16.45
C SER A 140 -16.41 -20.91 17.10
N THR A 141 -15.26 -21.39 16.65
CA THR A 141 -14.54 -22.50 17.29
C THR A 141 -13.48 -21.97 18.24
N GLU A 142 -13.11 -22.77 19.24
CA GLU A 142 -11.99 -22.46 20.12
C GLU A 142 -10.66 -22.55 19.36
N ARG A 143 -10.49 -23.58 18.52
CA ARG A 143 -9.25 -23.86 17.79
C ARG A 143 -9.42 -23.66 16.30
N LEU A 144 -8.38 -23.12 15.66
CA LEU A 144 -8.32 -22.98 14.20
C LEU A 144 -8.34 -24.33 13.48
N ARG A 145 -7.74 -25.35 14.09
CA ARG A 145 -7.70 -26.72 13.55
C ARG A 145 -9.11 -27.26 13.36
N ASP A 146 -9.95 -27.15 14.37
CA ASP A 146 -11.34 -27.63 14.34
C ASP A 146 -12.12 -26.95 13.20
N LYS A 147 -11.97 -25.64 13.02
CA LYS A 147 -12.57 -24.93 11.87
C LYS A 147 -12.12 -25.51 10.54
N ARG A 148 -10.82 -25.80 10.37
CA ARG A 148 -10.29 -26.36 9.11
C ARG A 148 -10.87 -27.73 8.84
N GLU A 149 -10.93 -28.58 9.86
CA GLU A 149 -11.49 -29.93 9.78
C GLU A 149 -12.98 -29.87 9.43
N VAL A 150 -13.75 -29.00 10.08
CA VAL A 150 -15.17 -28.76 9.77
C VAL A 150 -15.36 -28.30 8.33
N LEU A 151 -14.59 -27.30 7.86
CA LEU A 151 -14.72 -26.78 6.50
C LEU A 151 -14.38 -27.84 5.44
N ASN A 152 -13.36 -28.66 5.69
CA ASN A 152 -12.97 -29.74 4.80
C ASN A 152 -14.02 -30.85 4.77
N ALA A 153 -14.46 -31.33 5.94
CA ALA A 153 -15.49 -32.35 6.07
C ALA A 153 -16.82 -31.88 5.44
N ALA A 154 -17.21 -30.63 5.68
CA ALA A 154 -18.43 -30.05 5.12
C ALA A 154 -18.42 -30.02 3.58
N LYS A 155 -17.27 -29.71 2.96
CA LYS A 155 -17.13 -29.66 1.49
C LYS A 155 -17.41 -31.02 0.83
N GLU A 156 -17.02 -32.11 1.49
CA GLU A 156 -17.10 -33.47 0.95
C GLU A 156 -18.37 -34.22 1.37
N LYS A 157 -18.77 -34.09 2.64
CA LYS A 157 -19.83 -34.91 3.23
C LYS A 157 -21.22 -34.32 3.03
N LEU A 158 -21.40 -32.99 3.14
CA LEU A 158 -22.73 -32.37 3.04
C LEU A 158 -23.40 -32.64 1.68
N LYS A 159 -22.61 -32.71 0.60
CA LYS A 159 -23.12 -33.04 -0.73
C LYS A 159 -23.73 -34.44 -0.83
N LYS A 160 -23.34 -35.34 0.06
CA LYS A 160 -23.77 -36.75 0.10
C LYS A 160 -24.94 -36.98 1.07
N MET A 161 -25.33 -35.97 1.84
CA MET A 161 -26.35 -36.06 2.89
C MET A 161 -27.61 -35.30 2.43
N PRO A 162 -28.69 -35.99 2.00
CA PRO A 162 -29.89 -35.35 1.45
C PRO A 162 -30.56 -34.39 2.45
N GLU A 163 -30.52 -34.73 3.73
CA GLU A 163 -31.03 -33.93 4.85
C GLU A 163 -30.38 -32.54 4.96
N TYR A 164 -29.14 -32.38 4.50
CA TYR A 164 -28.40 -31.12 4.54
C TYR A 164 -28.20 -30.49 3.16
N SER A 165 -28.99 -30.90 2.16
CA SER A 165 -28.88 -30.42 0.77
C SER A 165 -28.98 -28.90 0.61
N LYS A 166 -29.73 -28.22 1.49
CA LYS A 166 -29.89 -26.76 1.51
C LYS A 166 -28.81 -26.03 2.32
N ILE A 167 -27.97 -26.76 3.03
CA ILE A 167 -26.98 -26.21 3.96
C ILE A 167 -25.66 -25.95 3.24
N ALA A 168 -25.09 -24.77 3.44
CA ALA A 168 -23.76 -24.45 2.96
C ALA A 168 -22.89 -23.89 4.07
N VAL A 169 -21.72 -24.50 4.28
CA VAL A 169 -20.72 -24.05 5.26
C VAL A 169 -19.61 -23.32 4.52
N LYS A 170 -19.28 -22.10 4.95
CA LYS A 170 -18.29 -21.23 4.33
C LYS A 170 -17.35 -20.62 5.38
N PRO A 171 -16.10 -20.27 5.01
CA PRO A 171 -15.21 -19.57 5.92
C PRO A 171 -15.76 -18.18 6.28
N GLY A 172 -15.60 -17.77 7.54
CA GLY A 172 -15.87 -16.41 7.99
C GLY A 172 -14.78 -15.47 7.47
N LEU A 173 -14.97 -14.90 6.29
CA LEU A 173 -14.03 -13.95 5.69
C LEU A 173 -14.42 -12.51 6.03
N THR A 174 -13.43 -11.62 6.12
CA THR A 174 -13.66 -10.16 6.11
C THR A 174 -14.16 -9.71 4.73
N ARG A 175 -14.61 -8.45 4.63
CA ARG A 175 -15.01 -7.87 3.35
C ARG A 175 -13.85 -7.83 2.36
N LYS A 176 -12.68 -7.30 2.79
CA LYS A 176 -11.46 -7.22 1.97
C LYS A 176 -11.01 -8.61 1.52
N GLN A 177 -11.00 -9.61 2.40
CA GLN A 177 -10.68 -11.00 2.02
C GLN A 177 -11.65 -11.58 0.99
N ARG A 178 -12.94 -11.23 1.06
CA ARG A 178 -13.94 -11.69 0.08
C ARG A 178 -13.71 -11.05 -1.28
N GLU A 179 -13.42 -9.76 -1.32
CA GLU A 179 -13.08 -9.02 -2.54
C GLU A 179 -11.79 -9.57 -3.16
N GLU A 180 -10.73 -9.77 -2.37
CA GLU A 180 -9.48 -10.42 -2.81
C GLU A 180 -9.74 -11.81 -3.41
N TRP A 181 -10.62 -12.60 -2.80
CA TRP A 181 -10.96 -13.94 -3.29
C TRP A 181 -11.75 -13.90 -4.60
N GLN A 182 -12.68 -12.95 -4.74
CA GLN A 182 -13.43 -12.72 -5.98
C GLN A 182 -12.51 -12.27 -7.11
N GLN A 183 -11.61 -11.32 -6.86
CA GLN A 183 -10.60 -10.86 -7.81
C GLN A 183 -9.69 -12.00 -8.26
N ARG A 184 -9.20 -12.83 -7.33
CA ARG A 184 -8.39 -14.00 -7.66
C ARG A 184 -9.16 -15.03 -8.50
N ARG A 185 -10.48 -15.12 -8.33
CA ARG A 185 -11.32 -16.04 -9.09
C ARG A 185 -11.62 -15.51 -10.49
N SER A 186 -11.89 -14.22 -10.64
CA SER A 186 -12.11 -13.59 -11.95
C SER A 186 -10.81 -13.47 -12.77
N ALA A 187 -9.66 -13.34 -12.11
CA ALA A 187 -8.36 -13.31 -12.78
C ALA A 187 -7.85 -14.69 -13.23
N ARG A 188 -8.56 -15.79 -12.90
CA ARG A 188 -8.24 -17.09 -13.49
C ARG A 188 -8.73 -17.09 -14.94
N PRO A 189 -7.87 -17.31 -15.93
CA PRO A 189 -8.35 -17.51 -17.30
C PRO A 189 -9.33 -18.67 -17.28
N ALA A 190 -10.45 -18.51 -17.98
CA ALA A 190 -11.41 -19.58 -18.21
C ALA A 190 -10.68 -20.66 -19.03
N THR A 191 -10.00 -21.59 -18.35
CA THR A 191 -9.56 -22.82 -18.99
C THR A 191 -10.83 -23.58 -19.31
N ASN A 192 -11.07 -23.71 -20.60
CA ASN A 192 -12.24 -24.24 -21.27
C ASN A 192 -12.89 -25.41 -20.52
N GLY A 193 -14.22 -25.39 -20.49
CA GLY A 193 -15.00 -26.55 -20.14
C GLY A 193 -14.71 -27.67 -21.12
N GLU A 194 -14.09 -28.72 -20.64
CA GLU A 194 -14.25 -30.09 -21.12
C GLU A 194 -13.83 -30.99 -19.96
N GLY A 195 -14.73 -31.90 -19.57
CA GLY A 195 -14.55 -32.73 -18.40
C GLY A 195 -13.44 -33.75 -18.60
N SER A 196 -12.58 -33.87 -17.60
CA SER A 196 -12.17 -35.17 -17.10
C SER A 196 -11.70 -35.01 -15.66
N GLY A 197 -12.16 -35.93 -14.80
CA GLY A 197 -11.66 -36.02 -13.45
C GLY A 197 -10.25 -36.59 -13.48
N SER A 198 -9.29 -35.85 -12.93
CA SER A 198 -8.14 -36.44 -12.28
C SER A 198 -7.61 -35.48 -11.22
N SER A 199 -7.38 -36.07 -10.07
CA SER A 199 -6.81 -35.47 -8.88
C SER A 199 -5.31 -35.29 -9.07
N GLU A 200 -4.84 -34.07 -9.35
CA GLU A 200 -3.44 -33.73 -9.16
C GLU A 200 -3.31 -32.33 -8.56
N THR A 201 -2.93 -32.31 -7.28
CA THR A 201 -2.31 -31.14 -6.64
C THR A 201 -1.01 -30.84 -7.37
N PRO A 202 -0.82 -29.63 -7.95
CA PRO A 202 0.51 -29.23 -8.37
C PRO A 202 1.25 -28.73 -7.13
N ALA A 203 2.11 -29.60 -6.60
CA ALA A 203 3.26 -29.20 -5.83
C ALA A 203 4.09 -28.19 -6.64
N GLY A 204 4.63 -27.16 -5.98
CA GLY A 204 5.66 -26.31 -6.56
C GLY A 204 5.16 -25.26 -7.55
N ARG A 205 4.53 -24.19 -7.04
CA ARG A 205 4.58 -22.90 -7.75
C ARG A 205 5.28 -21.89 -6.85
N SER A 206 6.57 -21.70 -7.12
CA SER A 206 7.33 -20.52 -6.73
C SER A 206 6.44 -19.29 -6.97
N VAL A 207 6.10 -18.61 -5.88
CA VAL A 207 5.46 -17.31 -5.95
C VAL A 207 6.52 -16.35 -6.47
N LEU A 208 6.64 -16.20 -7.78
CA LEU A 208 7.24 -15.01 -8.32
C LEU A 208 6.39 -13.85 -7.79
N ALA A 209 6.98 -13.11 -6.86
CA ALA A 209 6.39 -11.93 -6.27
C ALA A 209 5.81 -11.06 -7.39
N PRO A 210 4.59 -10.50 -7.23
CA PRO A 210 4.09 -9.53 -8.19
C PRO A 210 5.10 -8.40 -8.27
N LYS A 211 5.70 -8.20 -9.45
CA LYS A 211 6.51 -7.02 -9.73
C LYS A 211 5.61 -5.81 -9.46
N ARG A 212 5.78 -5.18 -8.30
CA ARG A 212 5.24 -3.85 -8.01
C ARG A 212 5.81 -2.95 -9.09
N LYS A 213 4.98 -2.59 -10.09
CA LYS A 213 5.26 -1.43 -10.94
C LYS A 213 5.15 -0.22 -10.04
N ILE A 214 6.26 0.16 -9.43
CA ILE A 214 6.45 1.51 -8.95
C ILE A 214 6.45 2.36 -10.23
N ARG A 215 5.36 3.07 -10.49
CA ARG A 215 5.37 4.15 -11.46
C ARG A 215 6.20 5.26 -10.83
N THR A 216 7.51 5.24 -11.05
CA THR A 216 8.34 6.42 -10.90
C THR A 216 7.96 7.36 -12.04
N ASN A 217 7.17 8.39 -11.74
CA ASN A 217 7.10 9.57 -12.59
C ASN A 217 8.42 10.34 -12.42
N VAL A 218 9.51 9.80 -12.97
CA VAL A 218 10.80 10.49 -13.11
C VAL A 218 10.96 10.76 -14.60
N THR A 219 10.17 11.69 -15.11
CA THR A 219 10.31 12.27 -16.45
C THR A 219 9.83 13.71 -16.38
N ALA A 220 10.55 14.55 -15.63
CA ALA A 220 10.35 16.00 -15.67
C ALA A 220 11.56 16.84 -15.21
N VAL A 221 12.72 16.23 -14.90
CA VAL A 221 13.87 16.98 -14.35
C VAL A 221 15.11 16.96 -15.27
N GLU A 222 15.19 16.09 -16.27
CA GLU A 222 16.39 15.99 -17.11
C GLU A 222 16.48 17.04 -18.24
N ASP A 223 15.43 17.80 -18.54
CA ASP A 223 15.44 18.77 -19.66
C ASP A 223 15.94 20.18 -19.31
N ARG A 224 16.35 20.45 -18.06
CA ARG A 224 16.90 21.78 -17.68
C ARG A 224 18.42 21.84 -17.53
N ALA A 225 19.13 20.71 -17.51
CA ALA A 225 20.58 20.71 -17.30
C ALA A 225 21.42 20.97 -18.57
N THR A 226 20.84 20.86 -19.78
CA THR A 226 21.63 20.96 -21.04
C THR A 226 21.56 22.33 -21.73
N LYS A 227 20.86 23.32 -21.17
CA LYS A 227 20.68 24.63 -21.81
C LYS A 227 21.54 25.78 -21.28
N VAL A 228 22.43 25.52 -20.31
CA VAL A 228 23.31 26.54 -19.71
C VAL A 228 24.76 26.48 -20.23
N HIS A 229 25.05 25.68 -21.26
CA HIS A 229 26.40 25.58 -21.87
C HIS A 229 26.45 25.94 -23.36
N LYS A 230 25.57 26.84 -23.81
CA LYS A 230 25.73 27.54 -25.08
C LYS A 230 25.18 28.96 -24.97
N LYS A 231 26.01 29.88 -24.49
CA LYS A 231 26.09 31.27 -24.95
C LYS A 231 27.38 31.89 -24.43
#